data_AF-A0A562BS71-F1
#
_entry.id   AF-A0A562BS71-F1
#
_cell.length_a   1.000
_cell.length_b   1.000
_cell.length_c   1.000
_cell.angle_alpha   90.00
_cell.angle_beta   90.00
_cell.angle_gamma   90.00
#
_symmetry.space_group_name_H-M   'P 1'
#
loop_
_entity.id
_entity.type
_entity.pdbx_description
1 polymer ?
#
loop_
_entity_poly.entity_id
_entity_poly.type
_entity_poly.pdbx_seq_one_letter_code
_entity_poly.pdbx_strand_id
1 'polypeptide(L)'
;MFQPRPRRPSLFNPLWYGGSYALGVLAGLRGDGWNLGFVVETERQVEAHLDEHLDSLPEGDARSREILRQMKIDEARHADNAELAGARVLPQPIPALMAAASKFMKTVAYRL
;
A
#
# COMPACT_ATOMS: atom_id res chain seq x y z
N MET A 1 50.49 -4.63 -17.83
CA MET A 1 49.62 -5.79 -18.09
C MET A 1 48.57 -5.84 -16.99
N PHE A 2 47.38 -5.26 -17.20
CA PHE A 2 46.29 -5.28 -16.21
C PHE A 2 45.41 -6.49 -16.48
N GLN A 3 45.46 -7.50 -15.61
CA GLN A 3 44.48 -8.60 -15.65
C GLN A 3 43.17 -8.11 -15.00
N PRO A 4 42.01 -8.19 -15.68
CA PRO A 4 40.73 -7.86 -15.06
C PRO A 4 40.39 -8.94 -14.03
N ARG A 5 40.10 -8.53 -12.78
CA ARG A 5 39.58 -9.46 -11.77
C ARG A 5 38.27 -10.07 -12.30
N PRO A 6 38.06 -11.40 -12.18
CA PRO A 6 36.77 -11.99 -12.51
C PRO A 6 35.70 -11.39 -11.59
N ARG A 7 34.74 -10.64 -12.18
CA ARG A 7 33.52 -10.24 -11.46
C ARG A 7 32.76 -11.52 -11.16
N ARG A 8 32.78 -11.96 -9.91
CA ARG A 8 31.92 -13.06 -9.45
C ARG A 8 30.47 -12.61 -9.67
N PRO A 9 29.68 -13.29 -10.51
CA PRO A 9 28.27 -12.96 -10.66
C PRO A 9 27.62 -13.04 -9.28
N SER A 10 26.92 -11.99 -8.87
CA SER A 10 26.16 -12.01 -7.63
C SER A 10 25.13 -13.13 -7.72
N LEU A 11 25.30 -14.19 -6.93
CA LEU A 11 24.31 -15.28 -6.83
C LEU A 11 22.96 -14.77 -6.29
N PHE A 12 22.97 -13.61 -5.62
CA PHE A 12 21.76 -12.93 -5.17
C PHE A 12 20.96 -12.30 -6.31
N ASN A 13 21.58 -11.90 -7.42
CA ASN A 13 20.84 -11.31 -8.55
C ASN A 13 19.79 -12.27 -9.14
N PRO A 14 20.14 -13.49 -9.57
CA PRO A 14 19.15 -14.40 -10.14
C PRO A 14 18.11 -14.85 -9.11
N LEU A 15 18.47 -14.95 -7.82
CA LEU A 15 17.51 -15.21 -6.74
C LEU A 15 16.51 -14.05 -6.60
N TRP A 16 16.99 -12.81 -6.64
CA TRP A 16 16.16 -11.61 -6.50
C TRP A 16 15.23 -11.41 -7.69
N TYR A 17 15.77 -11.58 -8.91
CA TYR A 17 14.98 -11.52 -10.14
C TYR A 17 13.97 -12.66 -10.22
N GLY A 18 14.39 -13.89 -9.92
CA GLY A 18 13.50 -15.06 -9.91
C GLY A 18 12.40 -14.93 -8.85
N GLY A 19 12.74 -14.49 -7.64
CA GLY A 19 11.78 -14.22 -6.57
C GLY A 19 10.79 -13.12 -6.95
N SER A 20 11.27 -11.99 -7.46
CA SER A 20 10.42 -10.88 -7.91
C SER A 20 9.49 -11.29 -9.05
N TYR A 21 10.00 -12.06 -10.01
CA TYR A 21 9.22 -12.55 -11.14
C TYR A 21 8.17 -13.57 -10.68
N ALA A 22 8.53 -14.53 -9.85
CA ALA A 22 7.61 -15.52 -9.30
C ALA A 22 6.50 -14.85 -8.46
N LEU A 23 6.85 -13.84 -7.65
CA LEU A 23 5.87 -13.04 -6.92
C LEU A 23 4.95 -12.27 -7.86
N GLY A 24 5.49 -11.65 -8.91
CA GLY A 24 4.71 -10.93 -9.93
C GLY A 24 3.74 -11.85 -10.68
N VAL A 25 4.18 -13.05 -11.05
CA VAL A 25 3.33 -14.07 -11.68
C VAL A 25 2.26 -14.56 -10.71
N LEU A 26 2.62 -14.88 -9.46
CA LEU A 26 1.65 -15.30 -8.44
C LEU A 26 0.65 -14.21 -8.06
N ALA A 27 1.03 -12.93 -8.17
CA ALA A 27 0.13 -11.79 -8.00
C ALA A 27 -0.81 -11.65 -9.20
N GLY A 28 -0.27 -11.69 -10.42
CA GLY A 28 -1.05 -11.58 -11.66
C GLY A 28 -2.05 -12.73 -11.86
N LEU A 29 -1.70 -13.95 -11.44
CA LEU A 29 -2.58 -15.12 -11.54
C LEU A 29 -3.76 -15.10 -10.57
N ARG A 30 -3.79 -14.22 -9.56
CA ARG A 30 -4.87 -14.17 -8.57
C ARG A 30 -6.14 -13.44 -9.05
N GLY A 31 -6.09 -12.74 -10.19
CA GLY A 31 -7.27 -12.20 -10.88
C GLY A 31 -7.85 -10.90 -10.27
N ASP A 32 -8.75 -10.27 -11.04
CA ASP A 32 -9.23 -8.88 -10.80
C ASP A 32 -9.84 -8.66 -9.41
N GLY A 33 -10.55 -9.64 -8.85
CA GLY A 33 -11.15 -9.53 -7.52
C GLY A 33 -10.14 -9.36 -6.39
N TRP A 34 -8.93 -9.92 -6.50
CA TRP A 34 -7.88 -9.72 -5.49
C TRP A 34 -7.24 -8.34 -5.63
N ASN A 35 -7.04 -7.86 -6.86
CA ASN A 35 -6.57 -6.50 -7.11
C ASN A 35 -7.55 -5.48 -6.50
N LEU A 36 -8.85 -5.68 -6.70
CA LEU A 36 -9.90 -4.88 -6.05
C LEU A 36 -9.86 -5.02 -4.52
N GLY A 37 -9.53 -6.21 -3.99
CA GLY A 37 -9.28 -6.41 -2.56
C GLY A 37 -8.13 -5.55 -2.01
N PHE A 38 -7.05 -5.38 -2.77
CA PHE A 38 -5.97 -4.45 -2.44
C PHE A 38 -6.41 -2.99 -2.45
N VAL A 39 -7.29 -2.61 -3.37
CA VAL A 39 -7.90 -1.27 -3.38
C VAL A 39 -8.69 -1.06 -2.09
N VAL A 40 -9.64 -1.94 -1.77
CA VAL A 40 -10.44 -1.86 -0.53
C VAL A 40 -9.56 -1.72 0.71
N GLU A 41 -8.51 -2.54 0.83
CA GLU A 41 -7.61 -2.49 1.98
C GLU A 41 -6.79 -1.20 2.02
N THR A 42 -6.38 -0.66 0.86
CA THR A 42 -5.70 0.63 0.78
C THR A 42 -6.63 1.75 1.22
N GLU A 43 -7.86 1.79 0.71
CA GLU A 43 -8.84 2.82 1.07
C GLU A 43 -9.16 2.81 2.57
N ARG A 44 -9.29 1.63 3.18
CA ARG A 44 -9.47 1.51 4.64
C ARG A 44 -8.28 2.08 5.43
N GLN A 45 -7.06 1.89 4.93
CA GLN A 45 -5.86 2.46 5.56
C GLN A 45 -5.74 3.97 5.35
N VAL A 46 -6.20 4.49 4.21
CA VAL A 46 -6.30 5.94 3.95
C VAL A 46 -7.36 6.55 4.87
N GLU A 47 -8.54 5.93 5.00
CA GLU A 47 -9.60 6.37 5.91
C GLU A 47 -9.08 6.49 7.35
N ALA A 48 -8.42 5.44 7.86
CA ALA A 48 -7.80 5.46 9.18
C ALA A 48 -6.72 6.56 9.31
N HIS A 49 -6.00 6.85 8.23
CA HIS A 49 -5.04 7.94 8.21
C HIS A 49 -5.69 9.32 8.23
N LEU A 50 -6.81 9.51 7.53
CA LEU A 50 -7.58 10.75 7.54
C LEU A 50 -8.16 11.03 8.94
N ASP A 51 -8.59 9.99 9.66
CA ASP A 51 -9.02 10.13 11.07
C ASP A 51 -7.88 10.61 11.97
N GLU A 52 -6.69 10.00 11.87
CA GLU A 52 -5.50 10.49 12.58
C GLU A 52 -5.18 11.95 12.22
N HIS A 53 -5.33 12.35 10.95
CA HIS A 53 -5.10 13.73 10.52
C HIS A 53 -6.14 14.70 11.08
N LEU A 54 -7.42 14.33 11.09
CA LEU A 54 -8.51 15.13 11.65
C LEU A 54 -8.31 15.42 13.15
N ASP A 55 -7.75 14.45 13.89
CA ASP A 55 -7.41 14.59 15.29
C ASP A 55 -6.16 15.47 15.52
N SER A 56 -5.21 15.44 14.59
CA SER A 56 -3.98 16.26 14.67
C SER A 56 -4.15 17.71 14.22
N LEU A 57 -5.25 18.04 13.52
CA LEU A 57 -5.49 19.39 12.99
C LEU A 57 -5.82 20.39 14.11
N PRO A 58 -5.27 21.62 14.05
CA PRO A 58 -5.67 22.71 14.95
C PRO A 58 -7.18 22.97 14.91
N GLU A 59 -7.78 23.26 16.07
CA GLU A 59 -9.24 23.50 16.17
C GLU A 59 -9.73 24.65 15.27
N GLY A 60 -8.87 25.64 15.01
CA GLY A 60 -9.18 26.79 14.15
C GLY A 60 -9.17 26.51 12.65
N ASP A 61 -8.66 25.35 12.20
CA ASP A 61 -8.59 25.03 10.77
C ASP A 61 -9.85 24.30 10.27
N ALA A 62 -10.96 25.04 10.25
CA ALA A 62 -12.25 24.53 9.77
C ALA A 62 -12.22 24.16 8.28
N ARG A 63 -11.39 24.83 7.47
CA ARG A 63 -11.29 24.57 6.03
C ARG A 63 -10.64 23.21 5.75
N SER A 64 -9.48 22.95 6.34
CA SER A 64 -8.80 21.67 6.15
C SER A 64 -9.63 20.53 6.71
N ARG A 65 -10.30 20.74 7.85
CA ARG A 65 -11.20 19.75 8.44
C ARG A 65 -12.34 19.37 7.50
N GLU A 66 -12.94 20.34 6.83
CA GLU A 66 -14.01 20.06 5.87
C GLU A 66 -13.52 19.30 4.64
N ILE A 67 -12.33 19.64 4.13
CA ILE A 67 -11.70 18.92 3.03
C ILE A 67 -11.45 17.46 3.43
N LEU A 68 -10.86 17.21 4.60
CA LEU A 68 -10.58 15.85 5.07
C LEU A 68 -11.85 15.02 5.28
N ARG A 69 -12.94 15.64 5.76
CA ARG A 69 -14.25 14.95 5.86
C ARG A 69 -14.78 14.55 4.50
N GLN A 70 -14.69 15.43 3.50
CA GLN A 70 -15.13 15.10 2.15
C GLN A 70 -14.27 13.97 1.56
N MET A 71 -12.95 14.06 1.70
CA MET A 71 -12.04 12.99 1.28
C MET A 71 -12.42 11.65 1.93
N LYS A 72 -12.74 11.65 3.22
CA LYS A 72 -13.18 10.44 3.93
C LYS A 72 -14.41 9.80 3.29
N ILE A 73 -15.40 10.62 2.90
CA ILE A 73 -16.61 10.16 2.21
C ILE A 73 -16.26 9.57 0.84
N ASP A 74 -15.33 10.21 0.13
CA ASP A 74 -14.92 9.76 -1.20
C ASP A 74 -14.18 8.41 -1.14
N GLU A 75 -13.27 8.22 -0.18
CA GLU A 75 -12.55 6.93 -0.03
C GLU A 75 -13.47 5.81 0.45
N ALA A 76 -14.43 6.09 1.34
CA ALA A 76 -15.47 5.12 1.70
C ALA A 76 -16.26 4.66 0.47
N ARG A 77 -16.61 5.59 -0.43
CA ARG A 77 -17.27 5.24 -1.70
C ARG A 77 -16.36 4.45 -2.63
N HIS A 78 -15.06 4.72 -2.67
CA HIS A 78 -14.11 3.92 -3.46
C HIS A 78 -14.03 2.48 -2.96
N ALA A 79 -13.98 2.28 -1.64
CA ALA A 79 -14.02 0.95 -1.03
C ALA A 79 -15.33 0.22 -1.38
N ASP A 80 -16.48 0.88 -1.20
CA ASP A 80 -17.79 0.30 -1.54
C ASP A 80 -17.88 -0.08 -3.03
N ASN A 81 -17.41 0.79 -3.92
CA ASN A 81 -17.40 0.52 -5.36
C ASN A 81 -16.52 -0.69 -5.71
N ALA A 82 -15.36 -0.83 -5.06
CA ALA A 82 -14.49 -1.99 -5.26
C ALA A 82 -15.13 -3.27 -4.72
N GLU A 83 -15.79 -3.23 -3.56
CA GLU A 83 -16.57 -4.35 -3.01
C GLU A 83 -17.70 -4.77 -3.96
N LEU A 84 -18.48 -3.81 -4.47
CA LEU A 84 -19.54 -4.04 -5.45
C LEU A 84 -19.01 -4.57 -6.79
N ALA A 85 -17.81 -4.17 -7.20
CA ALA A 85 -17.13 -4.69 -8.39
C ALA A 85 -16.57 -6.12 -8.20
N GLY A 86 -16.75 -6.72 -7.03
CA GLY A 86 -16.35 -8.10 -6.74
C GLY A 86 -14.98 -8.20 -6.06
N ALA A 87 -14.58 -7.19 -5.28
CA ALA A 87 -13.40 -7.29 -4.43
C ALA A 87 -13.46 -8.54 -3.53
N ARG A 88 -12.33 -9.21 -3.42
CA ARG A 88 -12.15 -10.33 -2.49
C ARG A 88 -11.43 -9.85 -1.25
N VAL A 89 -11.90 -10.30 -0.10
CA VAL A 89 -11.21 -10.07 1.17
C VAL A 89 -9.82 -10.68 1.10
N LEU A 90 -8.80 -9.86 1.38
CA LEU A 90 -7.43 -10.33 1.43
C LEU A 90 -7.23 -11.24 2.65
N PRO A 91 -6.65 -12.44 2.48
CA PRO A 91 -6.35 -13.34 3.57
C PRO A 91 -5.21 -12.77 4.41
N GLN A 92 -5.21 -13.12 5.69
CA GLN A 92 -4.04 -12.90 6.53
C GLN A 92 -2.83 -13.69 5.98
N PRO A 93 -1.61 -13.14 6.04
CA PRO A 93 -1.20 -11.92 6.76
C PRO A 93 -1.16 -10.64 5.91
N ILE A 94 -1.79 -10.61 4.73
CA ILE A 94 -1.61 -9.52 3.75
C ILE A 94 -2.05 -8.15 4.30
N PRO A 95 -3.26 -7.98 4.87
CA PRO A 95 -3.67 -6.70 5.46
C PRO A 95 -2.70 -6.19 6.53
N ALA A 96 -2.19 -7.09 7.38
CA ALA A 96 -1.25 -6.73 8.44
C ALA A 96 0.10 -6.22 7.87
N LEU A 97 0.59 -6.84 6.79
CA LEU A 97 1.81 -6.38 6.10
C LEU A 97 1.61 -5.01 5.46
N MET A 98 0.46 -4.78 4.83
CA MET A 98 0.13 -3.47 4.25
C MET A 98 0.06 -2.39 5.34
N ALA A 99 -0.61 -2.66 6.46
CA ALA A 99 -0.69 -1.73 7.58
C ALA A 99 0.71 -1.41 8.16
N ALA A 100 1.58 -2.41 8.27
CA ALA A 100 2.96 -2.21 8.71
C ALA A 100 3.75 -1.33 7.72
N ALA A 101 3.60 -1.56 6.42
CA ALA A 101 4.22 -0.73 5.38
C ALA A 101 3.70 0.72 5.42
N SER A 102 2.38 0.92 5.57
CA SER A 102 1.76 2.23 5.74
C SER A 102 2.35 2.98 6.94
N LYS A 103 2.43 2.32 8.11
CA LYS A 103 3.04 2.91 9.31
C LYS A 103 4.52 3.26 9.13
N PHE A 104 5.27 2.41 8.41
CA PHE A 104 6.66 2.71 8.07
C PHE A 104 6.77 3.96 7.21
N MET A 105 5.96 4.09 6.16
CA MET A 105 5.92 5.28 5.30
C MET A 105 5.57 6.55 6.09
N LYS A 106 4.55 6.51 6.96
CA LYS A 106 4.21 7.61 7.86
C LYS A 106 5.42 8.01 8.71
N THR A 107 6.07 7.03 9.35
CA THR A 107 7.22 7.28 10.23
C THR A 107 8.39 7.92 9.48
N VAL A 108 8.64 7.50 8.24
CA VAL A 108 9.68 8.05 7.38
C VAL A 108 9.34 9.48 6.97
N ALA A 109 8.10 9.74 6.58
CA ALA A 109 7.65 11.07 6.15
C ALA A 109 7.71 12.14 7.27
N TYR A 110 7.47 11.76 8.53
CA TYR A 110 7.62 12.69 9.67
C TYR A 110 9.06 12.83 10.17
N ARG A 111 9.99 11.99 9.71
CA ARG A 111 11.40 11.99 10.16
C ARG A 111 12.38 12.57 9.13
N LEU A 112 11.93 12.82 7.90
CA LEU A 112 12.65 13.53 6.85
C LEU A 112 12.13 14.97 6.77
#